data_AF-A0A357IT66-F1
#
_entry.id   AF-A0A357IT66-F1
#
_cell.length_a   1.000
_cell.length_b   1.000
_cell.length_c   1.000
_cell.angle_alpha   90.00
_cell.angle_beta   90.00
_cell.angle_gamma   90.00
#
_symmetry.space_group_name_H-M   'P 1'
#
loop_
_entity.id
_entity.type
_entity.pdbx_description
1 polymer ?
#
loop_
_entity_poly.entity_id
_entity_poly.type
_entity_poly.pdbx_seq_one_letter_code
_entity_poly.pdbx_strand_id
1 'polypeptide(L)' 'MSRLKTIVDAIVAESSGVQARLLVARIGLKAGVNLSRITPSTPDNPELESKILQAARQVLGRDLQIEDRNAEEAQK' A
#
# COMPACT_ATOMS: atom_id res chain seq x y z
N MET A 1 -11.94 3.19 -6.80
CA MET A 1 -10.47 3.18 -6.56
C MET A 1 -10.07 1.75 -6.33
N SER A 2 -8.98 1.27 -6.95
CA SER A 2 -8.45 -0.08 -6.68
C SER A 2 -7.88 -0.15 -5.26
N ARG A 3 -8.02 -1.30 -4.59
CA ARG A 3 -7.54 -1.50 -3.22
C ARG A 3 -6.01 -1.35 -3.15
N LEU A 4 -5.31 -1.84 -4.17
CA LEU A 4 -3.85 -1.65 -4.29
C LEU A 4 -3.43 -0.18 -4.31
N LYS A 5 -4.19 0.69 -4.99
CA LYS A 5 -3.90 2.11 -5.02
C LYS A 5 -4.10 2.76 -3.65
N THR A 6 -5.13 2.36 -2.92
CA THR A 6 -5.38 2.81 -1.53
C THR A 6 -4.21 2.45 -0.61
N ILE A 7 -3.66 1.24 -0.74
CA ILE A 7 -2.50 0.80 0.03
C ILE A 7 -1.27 1.65 -0.30
N VAL A 8 -1.01 1.88 -1.59
CA VAL A 8 0.11 2.73 -2.02
C VAL A 8 -0.05 4.15 -1.51
N ASP A 9 -1.26 4.70 -1.52
CA ASP A 9 -1.54 6.04 -0.99
C ASP A 9 -1.34 6.12 0.52
N ALA A 10 -1.74 5.10 1.27
CA ALA A 10 -1.45 5.01 2.70
C ALA A 10 0.07 4.97 2.96
N ILE A 11 0.83 4.21 2.17
CA ILE A 11 2.31 4.19 2.26
C ILE A 11 2.90 5.58 1.95
N VAL A 12 2.37 6.28 0.94
CA VAL A 12 2.83 7.63 0.61
C VAL A 12 2.52 8.60 1.76
N ALA A 13 1.39 8.45 2.44
CA ALA A 13 0.96 9.31 3.54
C ALA A 13 1.83 9.17 4.82
N GLU A 14 2.55 8.06 4.98
CA GLU A 14 3.48 7.83 6.12
C GLU A 14 4.70 8.77 6.12
N SER A 15 4.97 9.47 5.03
CA SER A 15 6.10 10.40 4.92
C SER A 15 5.78 11.52 3.93
N SER A 16 6.68 12.51 3.81
CA SER A 16 6.48 13.63 2.88
C SER A 16 7.66 13.82 1.94
N GLY A 17 7.40 14.46 0.79
CA GLY A 17 8.42 14.84 -0.18
C GLY A 17 9.25 13.66 -0.71
N VAL A 18 10.59 13.82 -0.67
CA VAL A 18 11.54 12.81 -1.17
C VAL A 18 11.53 11.54 -0.31
N GLN A 19 11.25 11.66 0.98
CA GLN A 19 11.20 10.51 1.89
C GLN A 19 10.04 9.57 1.55
N ALA A 20 8.87 10.11 1.19
CA ALA A 20 7.73 9.30 0.74
C ALA A 20 8.08 8.48 -0.52
N ARG A 21 8.74 9.11 -1.50
CA ARG A 21 9.19 8.40 -2.72
C ARG A 21 10.19 7.30 -2.42
N LEU A 22 11.13 7.56 -1.51
CA LEU A 22 12.11 6.57 -1.08
C LEU A 22 11.45 5.41 -0.32
N LEU A 23 10.47 5.70 0.54
CA LEU A 23 9.71 4.71 1.29
C LEU A 23 8.94 3.77 0.35
N VAL A 24 8.20 4.34 -0.60
CA VAL A 24 7.50 3.59 -1.66
C VAL A 24 8.47 2.72 -2.45
N ALA A 25 9.63 3.26 -2.85
CA ALA A 25 10.63 2.49 -3.59
C ALA A 25 11.21 1.33 -2.76
N ARG A 26 11.49 1.55 -1.46
CA ARG A 26 11.99 0.51 -0.55
C ARG A 26 10.98 -0.62 -0.36
N ILE A 27 9.71 -0.28 -0.13
CA ILE A 27 8.65 -1.28 0.02
C ILE A 27 8.44 -2.01 -1.29
N GLY A 28 8.42 -1.31 -2.42
CA GLY A 28 8.31 -1.93 -3.74
C GLY A 28 9.46 -2.91 -4.04
N LEU A 29 10.70 -2.52 -3.75
CA LEU A 29 11.86 -3.40 -3.90
C LEU A 29 11.72 -4.66 -3.05
N LYS A 30 11.26 -4.52 -1.80
CA LYS A 30 11.06 -5.63 -0.87
C LYS A 30 9.91 -6.55 -1.30
N ALA A 31 8.83 -5.99 -1.85
CA ALA A 31 7.70 -6.74 -2.39
C ALA A 31 7.98 -7.37 -3.77
N GLY A 32 9.08 -6.98 -4.43
CA GLY A 32 9.39 -7.39 -5.81
C GLY A 32 8.51 -6.71 -6.85
N VAL A 33 7.97 -5.52 -6.55
CA VAL A 33 6.93 -4.84 -7.34
C VAL A 33 7.26 -3.36 -7.45
N ASN A 34 7.06 -2.79 -8.64
CA ASN A 34 7.19 -1.34 -8.78
C ASN A 34 5.89 -0.62 -8.38
N LEU A 35 5.80 -0.18 -7.11
CA LEU A 35 4.63 0.53 -6.58
C LEU A 35 4.29 1.82 -7.34
N SER A 36 5.28 2.49 -7.96
CA SER A 36 5.02 3.70 -8.79
C SER A 36 4.23 3.42 -10.07
N ARG A 37 4.12 2.15 -10.46
CA ARG A 37 3.31 1.70 -11.61
C ARG A 37 1.90 1.27 -11.20
N ILE A 38 1.59 1.22 -9.90
CA ILE A 38 0.24 0.90 -9.43
C ILE A 38 -0.63 2.15 -9.62
N THR A 39 -1.62 2.03 -10.50
CA THR A 39 -2.58 3.09 -10.81
C THR A 39 -3.98 2.66 -10.36
N PRO A 40 -4.96 3.58 -10.33
CA PRO A 40 -6.35 3.22 -10.04
C PRO A 40 -6.93 2.15 -10.98
N SER A 41 -6.32 1.95 -12.16
CA SER A 41 -6.71 0.96 -13.17
C SER A 41 -5.99 -0.38 -13.02
N THR A 42 -5.00 -0.49 -12.12
CA THR A 42 -4.31 -1.75 -11.85
C THR A 42 -5.30 -2.74 -11.22
N PRO A 43 -5.49 -3.94 -11.81
CA PRO A 43 -6.37 -4.96 -11.25
C PRO A 43 -5.95 -5.34 -9.84
N ASP A 44 -6.92 -5.48 -8.96
CA ASP A 44 -6.67 -5.96 -7.61
C ASP A 44 -6.26 -7.44 -7.66
N ASN A 45 -5.15 -7.75 -7.00
CA ASN A 45 -4.63 -9.10 -6.86
C ASN A 45 -4.35 -9.36 -5.37
N PRO A 46 -5.07 -10.29 -4.72
CA PRO A 46 -4.91 -10.57 -3.28
C PRO A 46 -3.48 -10.99 -2.89
N GLU A 47 -2.77 -11.73 -3.75
CA GLU A 47 -1.39 -12.12 -3.48
C GLU A 47 -0.45 -10.92 -3.52
N LEU A 48 -0.69 -10.02 -4.47
CA LEU A 48 0.09 -8.79 -4.62
C LEU A 48 -0.14 -7.86 -3.42
N GLU A 49 -1.39 -7.71 -3.00
CA GLU A 49 -1.77 -6.97 -1.80
C GLU A 49 -1.06 -7.52 -0.56
N SER A 50 -1.13 -8.84 -0.33
CA SER A 50 -0.46 -9.47 0.81
C SER A 50 1.05 -9.24 0.79
N LYS A 51 1.70 -9.30 -0.38
CA LYS A 51 3.15 -9.04 -0.51
C LYS A 51 3.50 -7.59 -0.16
N ILE A 52 2.70 -6.64 -0.63
CA ILE A 52 2.92 -5.22 -0.36
C ILE A 52 2.73 -4.92 1.13
N LEU A 53 1.68 -5.47 1.75
CA LEU A 53 1.42 -5.32 3.17
C LEU A 53 2.53 -5.92 4.04
N GLN A 54 2.99 -7.13 3.71
CA GLN A 54 4.10 -7.77 4.41
C GLN A 54 5.39 -6.96 4.27
N ALA A 55 5.69 -6.47 3.07
CA ALA A 55 6.84 -5.62 2.82
C ALA A 55 6.76 -4.29 3.58
N ALA A 56 5.58 -3.65 3.58
CA ALA A 56 5.33 -2.42 4.32
C ALA A 56 5.56 -2.63 5.82
N ARG A 57 5.03 -3.73 6.39
CA ARG A 57 5.25 -4.08 7.80
C ARG A 57 6.72 -4.26 8.14
N GLN A 58 7.48 -4.95 7.28
CA GLN A 58 8.92 -5.15 7.49
C GLN A 58 9.73 -3.86 7.40
N VAL A 59 9.33 -2.93 6.53
CA VAL A 59 10.04 -1.65 6.34
C VAL A 59 9.67 -0.64 7.42
N LEU A 60 8.39 -0.58 7.81
CA LEU A 60 7.88 0.36 8.81
C LEU A 60 8.06 -0.14 10.25
N GLY A 61 8.24 -1.45 10.44
CA GLY A 61 8.31 -2.07 11.77
C GLY A 61 6.95 -2.13 12.49
N ARG A 62 5.86 -1.76 11.82
CA ARG A 62 4.48 -1.73 12.32
C ARG A 62 3.50 -2.03 11.20
N ASP A 63 2.26 -2.37 11.56
CA ASP A 63 1.21 -2.56 10.58
C ASP A 63 0.78 -1.22 9.95
N LEU A 64 0.54 -1.22 8.64
CA LEU A 64 0.08 -0.06 7.89
C LEU A 64 -1.38 0.21 8.24
N GLN A 65 -1.71 1.43 8.65
CA GLN A 65 -3.10 1.83 8.83
C GLN A 65 -3.69 2.17 7.46
N ILE A 66 -4.52 1.26 6.95
CA ILE A 66 -5.32 1.50 5.76
C ILE A 66 -6.71 1.90 6.27
N GLU A 67 -7.19 3.09 5.89
CA GLU A 67 -8.59 3.42 6.08
C GLU A 67 -9.44 2.48 5.21
N ASP A 68 -9.85 1.35 5.80
CA ASP A 68 -10.82 0.45 5.19
C ASP A 68 -12.16 1.18 5.12
N ARG A 69 -12.43 1.83 3.99
CA ARG A 69 -13.77 2.38 3.67
C ARG A 69 -14.85 1.30 3.55
N ASN A 70 -14.50 0.02 3.72
CA ASN A 70 -15.42 -1.11 3.68
C ASN A 70 -15.87 -1.62 5.07
N ALA A 71 -15.45 -0.99 6.17
CA ALA A 71 -15.83 -1.43 7.52
C ALA A 71 -17.26 -0.99 7.95
N GLU A 72 -17.94 -0.13 7.17
CA GLU A 72 -19.28 0.39 7.55
C GLU A 72 -20.47 -0.36 6.93
N GLU A 73 -20.28 -1.28 5.96
CA GLU A 73 -21.41 -1.94 5.29
C GLU A 73 -21.85 -3.28 5.92
N ALA A 74 -21.15 -3.79 6.94
CA ALA A 74 -21.49 -5.07 7.59
C ALA A 74 -22.25 -4.95 8.92
N GLN A 75 -22.72 -3.75 9.30
CA GLN A 75 -23.47 -3.51 10.55
C GLN A 75 -24.86 -2.88 10.34
N LYS A 76 -25.45 -2.98 9.14
CA LYS A 76 -26.86 -2.61 8.92
C LYS A 76 -27.72 -3.80 8.55
#